data_AF-A0A969GU35-F1
#
_entry.id   AF-A0A969GU35-F1
#
_cell.length_a   1.000
_cell.length_b   1.000
_cell.length_c   1.000
_cell.angle_alpha   90.00
_cell.angle_beta   90.00
_cell.angle_gamma   90.00
#
_symmetry.space_group_name_H-M   'P 1'
#
loop_
_entity.id
_entity.type
_entity.pdbx_description
1 polymer ?
#
loop_
_entity_poly.entity_id
_entity_poly.type
_entity_poly.pdbx_seq_one_letter_code
_entity_poly.pdbx_strand_id
1 'polypeptide(L)'
;MRLETLPKVADLPAPLGQVVAEYWIAPGTAIAYTVQAGEYIQILDVAGSQCSDFLAFSGTDHAEELDGTATRTLNGLAIPQAGLLGKYFSQRLQPLFEVIQDTCGRHDSFLLACTAKYYEDAGYPGHPSCSENFNRVLEPYGIAPRSGWAAINFFFNTEVDCSGAIAAAESWSRPGDYVLLRANRDLLCASSACPDDIDNANGWRPTPIQVRIYSAEESFERAIGRRATPDSPVRLTQASAFTTAIQTLTDDLTEYNGFWVANRFTHHGIQAEYWALRERVALMDLSALRKFEITGVDALSLLQWTFSRDVAKLAIGQSVYGCLLNPHGGMVDDGIVFCLGEQHYRYVGNCDSNLSWLQKVARQRSLSVTLRPSSHEWHNLALQGPLSRGILRSIADLDQGTIDDLGYFRFAVGKIQDVPVLISRTGYTGELGYELFVHPDRGAELWRLLMQAGKPFELSPLGMLALDRARIEAGLLAAGREFDDLTSPYQAGISWAVALKKPDFIGKAALEQIKLRPPFVAVGLVLEGNEVASHGQAVYPVGDRWRIGKVTSATFSPILNRSIAMAQVAPEFAQLGTEVEVGLMDGMKRRVRATVGTLAAYDPTKSRVKA
;
A
#
# COMPACT_ATOMS: atom_id res chain seq x y z
N MET A 1 -14.07 1.60 42.78
CA MET A 1 -12.91 1.29 43.65
C MET A 1 -11.85 2.36 43.40
N ARG A 2 -11.12 2.82 44.43
CA ARG A 2 -10.25 4.01 44.38
C ARG A 2 -9.25 3.94 43.21
N LEU A 3 -9.19 5.04 42.44
CA LEU A 3 -8.13 5.34 41.47
C LEU A 3 -6.79 5.42 42.21
N GLU A 4 -6.02 4.33 42.19
CA GLU A 4 -4.58 4.43 42.39
C GLU A 4 -4.01 5.17 41.17
N THR A 5 -3.22 6.20 41.44
CA THR A 5 -2.60 7.05 40.42
C THR A 5 -1.66 6.22 39.55
N LEU A 6 -2.17 5.80 38.40
CA LEU A 6 -1.39 5.27 37.28
C LEU A 6 -0.27 6.25 36.91
N PRO A 7 0.90 5.77 36.46
CA PRO A 7 1.91 6.64 35.88
C PRO A 7 1.25 7.50 34.79
N LYS A 8 1.51 8.81 34.79
CA LYS A 8 1.11 9.69 33.69
C LYS A 8 1.77 9.18 32.41
N VAL A 9 1.09 8.33 31.67
CA VAL A 9 1.43 8.03 30.28
C VAL A 9 1.01 9.27 29.51
N ALA A 10 1.94 10.21 29.37
CA ALA A 10 1.75 11.35 28.49
C ALA A 10 1.58 10.78 27.07
N ASP A 11 0.54 11.21 26.36
CA ASP A 11 0.29 10.98 24.93
C ASP A 11 -0.53 9.74 24.53
N LEU A 12 -1.46 9.26 25.36
CA LEU A 12 -2.53 8.39 24.85
C LEU A 12 -3.49 9.18 23.94
N PRO A 13 -4.02 8.57 22.86
CA PRO A 13 -5.01 9.23 22.03
C PRO A 13 -6.28 9.52 22.86
N ALA A 14 -6.77 10.75 22.69
CA ALA A 14 -8.06 11.14 23.21
C ALA A 14 -9.16 10.19 22.70
N PRO A 15 -10.26 10.02 23.45
CA PRO A 15 -11.40 9.27 22.95
C PRO A 15 -11.82 9.74 21.55
N LEU A 16 -12.10 8.80 20.65
CA LEU A 16 -12.45 9.10 19.26
C LEU A 16 -13.85 9.74 19.11
N GLY A 17 -14.74 9.48 20.06
CA GLY A 17 -16.11 9.99 20.10
C GLY A 17 -16.73 9.79 21.48
N GLN A 18 -18.06 9.75 21.55
CA GLN A 18 -18.81 9.54 22.80
C GLN A 18 -18.56 8.15 23.39
N VAL A 19 -17.91 8.11 24.54
CA VAL A 19 -17.62 6.89 25.30
C VAL A 19 -18.85 6.47 26.11
N VAL A 20 -19.30 5.24 25.90
CA VAL A 20 -20.36 4.56 26.69
C VAL A 20 -19.74 3.89 27.93
N ALA A 21 -18.60 3.24 27.76
CA ALA A 21 -17.86 2.60 28.84
C ALA A 21 -16.35 2.66 28.59
N GLU A 22 -15.55 2.74 29.64
CA GLU A 22 -14.10 2.71 29.58
C GLU A 22 -13.56 1.80 30.69
N TYR A 23 -12.62 0.95 30.33
CA TYR A 23 -12.00 -0.02 31.23
C TYR A 23 -10.48 0.03 31.13
N TRP A 24 -9.84 -0.04 32.29
CA TRP A 24 -8.41 -0.24 32.44
C TRP A 24 -8.16 -1.66 32.89
N ILE A 25 -7.40 -2.42 32.09
CA ILE A 25 -7.11 -3.82 32.38
C ILE A 25 -5.65 -3.89 32.81
N ALA A 26 -5.43 -4.26 34.07
CA ALA A 26 -4.09 -4.36 34.64
C ALA A 26 -3.32 -5.52 33.96
N PRO A 27 -1.98 -5.43 33.88
CA PRO A 27 -1.17 -6.50 33.30
C PRO A 27 -1.48 -7.85 33.97
N GLY A 28 -1.64 -8.89 33.16
CA GLY A 28 -1.95 -10.23 33.64
C GLY A 28 -3.35 -10.41 34.22
N THR A 29 -4.29 -9.52 33.88
CA THR A 29 -5.71 -9.64 34.25
C THR A 29 -6.60 -9.57 33.01
N ALA A 30 -7.87 -9.94 33.17
CA ALA A 30 -8.89 -9.81 32.14
C ALA A 30 -10.16 -9.17 32.72
N ILE A 31 -11.05 -8.74 31.83
CA ILE A 31 -12.43 -8.38 32.14
C ILE A 31 -13.37 -8.96 31.09
N ALA A 32 -14.64 -9.12 31.46
CA ALA A 32 -15.73 -9.40 30.53
C ALA A 32 -16.73 -8.23 30.54
N TYR A 33 -17.23 -7.86 29.37
CA TYR A 33 -18.09 -6.69 29.16
C TYR A 33 -19.05 -6.93 28.00
N THR A 34 -20.22 -6.28 28.05
CA THR A 34 -21.24 -6.40 27.00
C THR A 34 -21.14 -5.24 26.01
N VAL A 35 -21.42 -5.52 24.73
CA VAL A 35 -21.43 -4.55 23.64
C VAL A 35 -22.68 -4.77 22.81
N GLN A 36 -23.45 -3.72 22.56
CA GLN A 36 -24.67 -3.80 21.75
C GLN A 36 -24.34 -3.73 20.26
N ALA A 37 -25.22 -4.27 19.42
CA ALA A 37 -25.09 -4.17 17.98
C ALA A 37 -24.96 -2.69 17.54
N GLY A 38 -23.94 -2.40 16.73
CA GLY A 38 -23.64 -1.07 16.23
C GLY A 38 -22.63 -0.26 17.06
N GLU A 39 -22.44 -0.60 18.33
CA GLU A 39 -21.40 0.01 19.17
C GLU A 39 -19.99 -0.38 18.70
N TYR A 40 -18.99 0.39 19.12
CA TYR A 40 -17.60 0.15 18.76
C TYR A 40 -16.76 -0.20 19.97
N ILE A 41 -15.83 -1.14 19.80
CA ILE A 41 -14.84 -1.56 20.79
C ILE A 41 -13.48 -1.05 20.31
N GLN A 42 -12.85 -0.16 21.08
CA GLN A 42 -11.45 0.18 20.91
C GLN A 42 -10.62 -0.59 21.93
N ILE A 43 -9.71 -1.44 21.47
CA ILE A 43 -8.69 -2.08 22.30
C ILE A 43 -7.38 -1.35 22.02
N LEU A 44 -6.79 -0.78 23.06
CA LEU A 44 -5.66 0.14 22.95
C LEU A 44 -4.49 -0.36 23.79
N ASP A 45 -3.31 -0.42 23.15
CA ASP A 45 -2.04 -0.60 23.82
C ASP A 45 -1.55 0.74 24.38
N VAL A 46 -1.44 0.82 25.70
CA VAL A 46 -1.11 2.05 26.42
C VAL A 46 0.38 2.36 26.35
N ALA A 47 1.23 1.33 26.39
CA ALA A 47 2.68 1.51 26.58
C ALA A 47 3.52 1.01 25.40
N GLY A 48 2.90 0.39 24.40
CA GLY A 48 3.60 -0.31 23.33
C GLY A 48 3.98 -1.73 23.74
N SER A 49 4.24 -2.54 22.74
CA SER A 49 4.58 -3.96 22.82
C SER A 49 3.55 -4.85 23.55
N GLN A 50 2.45 -4.36 24.12
CA GLN A 50 1.51 -5.18 24.89
C GLN A 50 0.51 -5.89 23.98
N CYS A 51 0.46 -7.21 24.08
CA CYS A 51 -0.54 -8.04 23.42
C CYS A 51 -1.85 -8.05 24.20
N SER A 52 -2.98 -8.15 23.48
CA SER A 52 -4.29 -8.38 24.08
C SER A 52 -5.01 -9.53 23.42
N ASP A 53 -5.22 -10.60 24.17
CA ASP A 53 -6.11 -11.69 23.80
C ASP A 53 -7.57 -11.21 23.92
N PHE A 54 -8.38 -11.57 22.93
CA PHE A 54 -9.77 -11.14 22.81
C PHE A 54 -10.70 -12.31 22.47
N LEU A 55 -11.82 -12.36 23.17
CA LEU A 55 -12.93 -13.29 22.93
C LEU A 55 -14.24 -12.51 22.70
N ALA A 56 -15.12 -13.08 21.90
CA ALA A 56 -16.47 -12.58 21.72
C ALA A 56 -17.45 -13.75 21.59
N PHE A 57 -18.63 -13.57 22.19
CA PHE A 57 -19.71 -14.54 22.21
C PHE A 57 -21.03 -13.84 21.88
N SER A 58 -21.88 -14.49 21.10
CA SER A 58 -23.22 -14.02 20.77
C SER A 58 -24.25 -15.14 20.92
N GLY A 59 -25.52 -14.80 20.69
CA GLY A 59 -26.62 -15.76 20.77
C GLY A 59 -27.05 -16.08 22.20
N THR A 60 -28.13 -16.87 22.32
CA THR A 60 -28.65 -17.33 23.61
C THR A 60 -27.58 -18.15 24.33
N ASP A 61 -27.41 -17.87 25.64
CA ASP A 61 -26.42 -18.51 26.50
C ASP A 61 -24.99 -18.47 25.95
N HIS A 62 -24.66 -17.44 25.16
CA HIS A 62 -23.31 -17.21 24.61
C HIS A 62 -22.80 -18.36 23.72
N ALA A 63 -23.70 -19.11 23.08
CA ALA A 63 -23.37 -20.31 22.32
C ALA A 63 -22.62 -20.06 21.00
N GLU A 64 -22.57 -18.83 20.50
CA GLU A 64 -21.92 -18.49 19.23
C GLU A 64 -20.62 -17.71 19.48
N GLU A 65 -19.55 -18.45 19.69
CA GLU A 65 -18.19 -17.96 19.94
C GLU A 65 -17.47 -17.58 18.64
N LEU A 66 -16.64 -16.54 18.76
CA LEU A 66 -15.64 -16.12 17.78
C LEU A 66 -14.74 -17.29 17.35
N ASP A 67 -14.55 -17.45 16.05
CA ASP A 67 -13.73 -18.53 15.49
C ASP A 67 -12.74 -17.98 14.47
N GLY A 68 -11.45 -18.05 14.80
CA GLY A 68 -10.37 -17.61 13.92
C GLY A 68 -10.28 -18.43 12.62
N THR A 69 -10.64 -19.72 12.65
CA THR A 69 -10.60 -20.60 11.47
C THR A 69 -11.71 -20.26 10.49
N ALA A 70 -12.95 -20.08 10.97
CA ALA A 70 -14.06 -19.59 10.18
C ALA A 70 -13.74 -18.22 9.58
N THR A 71 -13.16 -17.33 10.40
CA THR A 71 -12.75 -15.99 9.97
C THR A 71 -11.76 -16.02 8.82
N ARG A 72 -10.67 -16.79 8.93
CA ARG A 72 -9.68 -16.94 7.85
C ARG A 72 -10.27 -17.60 6.62
N THR A 73 -11.17 -18.58 6.80
CA THR A 73 -11.82 -19.29 5.70
C THR A 73 -12.68 -18.35 4.86
N LEU A 74 -13.46 -17.48 5.50
CA LEU A 74 -14.37 -16.57 4.81
C LEU A 74 -13.67 -15.34 4.22
N ASN A 75 -12.67 -14.80 4.91
CA ASN A 75 -11.93 -13.64 4.41
C ASN A 75 -10.83 -14.01 3.42
N GLY A 76 -10.29 -15.24 3.47
CA GLY A 76 -9.09 -15.60 2.72
C GLY A 76 -7.82 -14.87 3.20
N LEU A 77 -7.85 -14.27 4.40
CA LEU A 77 -6.74 -13.55 5.03
C LEU A 77 -6.51 -14.09 6.44
N ALA A 78 -5.24 -14.19 6.83
CA ALA A 78 -4.84 -14.53 8.19
C ALA A 78 -5.31 -13.50 9.22
N ILE A 79 -5.24 -12.22 8.85
CA ILE A 79 -5.53 -11.07 9.70
C ILE A 79 -6.58 -10.24 8.97
N PRO A 80 -7.82 -10.16 9.46
CA PRO A 80 -8.82 -9.25 8.91
C PRO A 80 -8.32 -7.80 8.97
N GLN A 81 -8.57 -7.04 7.90
CA GLN A 81 -8.16 -5.64 7.78
C GLN A 81 -9.38 -4.77 7.48
N ALA A 82 -9.33 -3.49 7.86
CA ALA A 82 -10.39 -2.55 7.53
C ALA A 82 -10.70 -2.58 6.02
N GLY A 83 -11.98 -2.72 5.66
CA GLY A 83 -12.43 -2.87 4.28
C GLY A 83 -13.23 -4.16 4.04
N LEU A 84 -13.23 -4.65 2.79
CA LEU A 84 -14.08 -5.77 2.36
C LEU A 84 -13.83 -7.07 3.15
N LEU A 85 -12.59 -7.31 3.57
CA LEU A 85 -12.13 -8.54 4.25
C LEU A 85 -11.86 -8.30 5.74
N GLY A 86 -12.70 -7.46 6.38
CA GLY A 86 -12.51 -6.98 7.74
C GLY A 86 -13.37 -7.63 8.81
N LYS A 87 -14.15 -8.66 8.52
CA LYS A 87 -15.11 -9.23 9.47
C LYS A 87 -14.55 -10.42 10.23
N TYR A 88 -14.92 -10.54 11.49
CA TYR A 88 -14.68 -11.73 12.30
C TYR A 88 -15.98 -12.51 12.46
N PHE A 89 -15.88 -13.83 12.43
CA PHE A 89 -17.02 -14.73 12.33
C PHE A 89 -17.06 -15.74 13.47
N SER A 90 -18.26 -16.20 13.79
CA SER A 90 -18.45 -17.32 14.70
C SER A 90 -18.28 -18.68 14.01
N GLN A 91 -18.31 -19.76 14.80
CA GLN A 91 -18.37 -21.14 14.31
C GLN A 91 -19.55 -21.41 13.35
N ARG A 92 -20.62 -20.62 13.43
CA ARG A 92 -21.80 -20.69 12.54
C ARG A 92 -21.72 -19.72 11.37
N LEU A 93 -20.52 -19.20 11.07
CA LEU A 93 -20.25 -18.27 9.98
C LEU A 93 -21.06 -16.96 10.08
N GLN A 94 -21.50 -16.59 11.28
CA GLN A 94 -22.19 -15.32 11.52
C GLN A 94 -21.17 -14.21 11.82
N PRO A 95 -21.30 -13.02 11.21
CA PRO A 95 -20.43 -11.91 11.52
C PRO A 95 -20.68 -11.42 12.95
N LEU A 96 -19.61 -11.33 13.75
CA LEU A 96 -19.67 -10.83 15.12
C LEU A 96 -19.29 -9.35 15.17
N PHE A 97 -18.16 -9.00 14.55
CA PHE A 97 -17.68 -7.63 14.47
C PHE A 97 -16.84 -7.41 13.21
N GLU A 98 -16.67 -6.14 12.85
CA GLU A 98 -15.90 -5.68 11.70
C GLU A 98 -14.78 -4.75 12.15
N VAL A 99 -13.58 -4.91 11.60
CA VAL A 99 -12.45 -3.98 11.78
C VAL A 99 -12.78 -2.69 11.05
N ILE A 100 -12.85 -1.60 11.81
CA ILE A 100 -13.05 -0.25 11.29
C ILE A 100 -11.71 0.46 11.18
N GLN A 101 -10.91 0.41 12.25
CA GLN A 101 -9.56 0.97 12.25
C GLN A 101 -8.57 0.01 12.87
N ASP A 102 -7.38 -0.07 12.31
CA ASP A 102 -6.26 -0.84 12.87
C ASP A 102 -4.98 -0.07 12.64
N THR A 103 -4.33 0.38 13.73
CA THR A 103 -3.11 1.17 13.65
C THR A 103 -1.82 0.34 13.74
N CYS A 104 -1.93 -0.96 14.01
CA CYS A 104 -0.81 -1.87 14.16
C CYS A 104 -0.62 -2.77 12.92
N GLY A 105 -1.69 -3.32 12.37
CA GLY A 105 -1.65 -4.20 11.19
C GLY A 105 -1.09 -5.60 11.47
N ARG A 106 -0.83 -5.95 12.73
CA ARG A 106 -0.23 -7.22 13.16
C ARG A 106 -0.96 -7.79 14.36
N HIS A 107 -1.55 -8.96 14.14
CA HIS A 107 -2.36 -9.69 15.10
C HIS A 107 -2.16 -11.18 14.84
N ASP A 108 -2.41 -12.00 15.86
CA ASP A 108 -2.49 -13.44 15.71
C ASP A 108 -3.95 -13.91 15.74
N SER A 109 -4.27 -14.82 14.81
CA SER A 109 -5.56 -15.50 14.74
C SER A 109 -5.41 -17.02 14.73
N PHE A 110 -4.17 -17.53 14.84
CA PHE A 110 -3.82 -18.93 14.70
C PHE A 110 -3.69 -19.64 16.04
N LEU A 111 -3.00 -19.00 16.98
CA LEU A 111 -2.65 -19.61 18.25
C LEU A 111 -3.75 -19.42 19.29
N LEU A 112 -3.62 -20.17 20.37
CA LEU A 112 -4.45 -19.97 21.54
C LEU A 112 -3.94 -18.77 22.32
N ALA A 113 -4.82 -18.22 23.16
CA ALA A 113 -4.38 -17.42 24.28
C ALA A 113 -3.37 -18.21 25.13
N CYS A 114 -2.43 -17.51 25.79
CA CYS A 114 -1.44 -18.21 26.61
C CYS A 114 -2.12 -19.08 27.68
N THR A 115 -1.49 -20.20 28.02
CA THR A 115 -2.06 -21.26 28.87
C THR A 115 -1.16 -21.57 30.05
N ALA A 116 -1.71 -22.10 31.14
CA ALA A 116 -0.90 -22.60 32.26
C ALA A 116 0.12 -23.65 31.79
N LYS A 117 -0.27 -24.54 30.87
CA LYS A 117 0.61 -25.57 30.29
C LYS A 117 1.82 -24.97 29.58
N TYR A 118 1.63 -23.89 28.80
CA TYR A 118 2.73 -23.21 28.11
C TYR A 118 3.83 -22.79 29.12
N TYR A 119 3.43 -22.15 30.22
CA TYR A 119 4.36 -21.71 31.24
C TYR A 119 4.97 -22.87 32.03
N GLU A 120 4.18 -23.90 32.36
CA GLU A 120 4.70 -25.11 33.01
C GLU A 120 5.79 -25.80 32.18
N ASP A 121 5.54 -26.00 30.87
CA ASP A 121 6.51 -26.60 29.95
C ASP A 121 7.77 -25.73 29.79
N ALA A 122 7.62 -24.40 29.89
CA ALA A 122 8.73 -23.45 29.90
C ALA A 122 9.49 -23.36 31.25
N GLY A 123 9.02 -24.04 32.29
CA GLY A 123 9.67 -24.07 33.61
C GLY A 123 9.17 -23.03 34.62
N TYR A 124 8.00 -22.42 34.37
CA TYR A 124 7.36 -21.40 35.20
C TYR A 124 5.98 -21.87 35.71
N PRO A 125 5.92 -22.93 36.54
CA PRO A 125 4.66 -23.43 37.07
C PRO A 125 3.95 -22.39 37.94
N GLY A 126 2.63 -22.25 37.77
CA GLY A 126 1.81 -21.28 38.51
C GLY A 126 1.85 -19.85 37.96
N HIS A 127 2.58 -19.61 36.86
CA HIS A 127 2.53 -18.34 36.16
C HIS A 127 1.09 -18.04 35.67
N PRO A 128 0.59 -16.79 35.82
CA PRO A 128 -0.73 -16.42 35.30
C PRO A 128 -0.81 -16.59 33.78
N SER A 129 -2.00 -16.88 33.27
CA SER A 129 -2.23 -17.01 31.83
C SER A 129 -3.55 -16.36 31.42
N CYS A 130 -3.63 -15.91 30.18
CA CYS A 130 -4.85 -15.34 29.60
C CYS A 130 -6.01 -16.33 29.65
N SER A 131 -5.73 -17.62 29.42
CA SER A 131 -6.78 -18.64 29.48
C SER A 131 -7.40 -18.77 30.87
N GLU A 132 -6.59 -18.74 31.93
CA GLU A 132 -7.08 -18.73 33.32
C GLU A 132 -7.77 -17.41 33.70
N ASN A 133 -7.27 -16.29 33.18
CA ASN A 133 -7.92 -14.99 33.35
C ASN A 133 -9.31 -14.98 32.73
N PHE A 134 -9.47 -15.54 31.53
CA PHE A 134 -10.77 -15.68 30.87
C PHE A 134 -11.72 -16.58 31.65
N ASN A 135 -11.26 -17.75 32.12
CA ASN A 135 -12.08 -18.65 32.93
C ASN A 135 -12.71 -17.92 34.13
N ARG A 136 -11.92 -17.07 34.82
CA ARG A 136 -12.38 -16.30 35.98
C ARG A 136 -13.45 -15.25 35.64
N VAL A 137 -13.30 -14.53 34.54
CA VAL A 137 -14.22 -13.43 34.18
C VAL A 137 -15.45 -13.89 33.42
N LEU A 138 -15.40 -15.08 32.82
CA LEU A 138 -16.51 -15.68 32.07
C LEU A 138 -17.39 -16.60 32.94
N GLU A 139 -16.90 -17.10 34.09
CA GLU A 139 -17.68 -17.89 35.05
C GLU A 139 -19.03 -17.25 35.43
N PRO A 140 -19.13 -15.94 35.73
CA PRO A 140 -20.41 -15.30 36.06
C PRO A 140 -21.45 -15.33 34.93
N TYR A 141 -21.02 -15.56 33.69
CA TYR A 141 -21.87 -15.63 32.51
C TYR A 141 -22.24 -17.08 32.14
N GLY A 142 -21.91 -18.06 32.99
CA GLY A 142 -22.23 -19.46 32.78
C GLY A 142 -21.38 -20.16 31.72
N ILE A 143 -20.28 -19.54 31.29
CA ILE A 143 -19.36 -20.12 30.30
C ILE A 143 -18.36 -21.03 31.03
N ALA A 144 -18.33 -22.30 30.62
CA ALA A 144 -17.48 -23.31 31.24
C ALA A 144 -15.97 -23.01 31.03
N PRO A 145 -15.13 -23.27 32.05
CA PRO A 145 -13.70 -23.05 31.94
C PRO A 145 -13.04 -23.99 30.93
N ARG A 146 -11.96 -23.51 30.30
CA ARG A 146 -11.17 -24.26 29.32
C ARG A 146 -9.68 -24.15 29.65
N SER A 147 -8.92 -25.20 29.34
CA SER A 147 -7.46 -25.18 29.51
C SER A 147 -6.74 -24.26 28.51
N GLY A 148 -7.42 -23.87 27.43
CA GLY A 148 -6.91 -22.94 26.41
C GLY A 148 -8.05 -22.36 25.59
N TRP A 149 -7.95 -21.08 25.25
CA TRP A 149 -8.96 -20.35 24.47
C TRP A 149 -8.42 -19.99 23.09
N ALA A 150 -9.22 -20.20 22.04
CA ALA A 150 -8.88 -19.80 20.68
C ALA A 150 -9.20 -18.31 20.46
N ALA A 151 -8.44 -17.46 21.14
CA ALA A 151 -8.61 -16.01 21.12
C ALA A 151 -8.07 -15.38 19.82
N ILE A 152 -8.54 -14.18 19.53
CA ILE A 152 -7.82 -13.28 18.62
C ILE A 152 -6.83 -12.49 19.47
N ASN A 153 -5.55 -12.61 19.15
CA ASN A 153 -4.46 -12.02 19.93
C ASN A 153 -4.02 -10.73 19.23
N PHE A 154 -4.66 -9.63 19.60
CA PHE A 154 -4.33 -8.31 19.05
C PHE A 154 -2.92 -7.88 19.46
N PHE A 155 -2.18 -7.27 18.54
CA PHE A 155 -0.80 -6.81 18.65
C PHE A 155 0.24 -7.94 18.68
N PHE A 156 -0.19 -9.20 18.81
CA PHE A 156 0.75 -10.31 18.82
C PHE A 156 1.30 -10.61 17.42
N ASN A 157 2.62 -10.63 17.32
CA ASN A 157 3.33 -10.76 16.06
C ASN A 157 3.72 -12.22 15.80
N THR A 158 2.80 -12.95 15.16
CA THR A 158 2.98 -14.36 14.78
C THR A 158 3.13 -14.51 13.26
N GLU A 159 4.03 -15.39 12.83
CA GLU A 159 4.20 -15.77 11.43
C GLU A 159 4.31 -17.29 11.25
N VAL A 160 3.95 -17.76 10.06
CA VAL A 160 4.20 -19.14 9.62
C VAL A 160 5.23 -19.09 8.51
N ASP A 161 6.39 -19.69 8.73
CA ASP A 161 7.49 -19.66 7.77
C ASP A 161 7.29 -20.64 6.60
N CYS A 162 8.22 -20.64 5.65
CA CYS A 162 8.14 -21.51 4.47
C CYS A 162 8.34 -23.01 4.78
N SER A 163 8.82 -23.36 5.97
CA SER A 163 8.90 -24.73 6.48
C SER A 163 7.64 -25.17 7.23
N GLY A 164 6.70 -24.24 7.45
CA GLY A 164 5.50 -24.45 8.24
C GLY A 164 5.72 -24.30 9.74
N ALA A 165 6.88 -23.76 10.17
CA ALA A 165 7.12 -23.47 11.57
C ALA A 165 6.35 -22.20 11.97
N ILE A 166 5.77 -22.22 13.18
CA ILE A 166 5.16 -21.04 13.76
C ILE A 166 6.23 -20.31 14.57
N ALA A 167 6.44 -19.04 14.25
CA ALA A 167 7.33 -18.15 15.00
C ALA A 167 6.52 -17.02 15.63
N ALA A 168 6.94 -16.61 16.82
CA ALA A 168 6.46 -15.41 17.48
C ALA A 168 7.63 -14.43 17.65
N ALA A 169 7.32 -13.15 17.55
CA ALA A 169 8.26 -12.07 17.76
C ALA A 169 7.64 -10.99 18.65
N GLU A 170 8.46 -10.03 19.07
CA GLU A 170 7.98 -8.88 19.82
C GLU A 170 6.86 -8.17 19.05
N SER A 171 5.83 -7.76 19.78
CA SER A 171 4.74 -6.96 19.24
C SER A 171 5.26 -5.70 18.55
N TRP A 172 4.59 -5.32 17.47
CA TRP A 172 4.89 -4.08 16.73
C TRP A 172 4.13 -2.87 17.25
N SER A 173 3.22 -3.07 18.20
CA SER A 173 2.42 -1.98 18.77
C SER A 173 3.30 -0.97 19.48
N ARG A 174 2.89 0.29 19.38
CA ARG A 174 3.52 1.42 20.07
C ARG A 174 2.52 2.04 21.03
N PRO A 175 2.97 2.89 21.98
CA PRO A 175 2.05 3.63 22.82
C PRO A 175 0.95 4.31 21.99
N GLY A 176 -0.31 4.01 22.33
CA GLY A 176 -1.48 4.55 21.67
C GLY A 176 -1.93 3.83 20.40
N ASP A 177 -1.27 2.75 19.97
CA ASP A 177 -1.80 1.91 18.90
C ASP A 177 -3.07 1.17 19.35
N TYR A 178 -4.01 1.00 18.44
CA TYR A 178 -5.31 0.41 18.74
C TYR A 178 -5.91 -0.35 17.56
N VAL A 179 -6.87 -1.21 17.89
CA VAL A 179 -7.88 -1.73 16.96
C VAL A 179 -9.24 -1.19 17.35
N LEU A 180 -10.03 -0.75 16.38
CA LEU A 180 -11.41 -0.30 16.53
C LEU A 180 -12.31 -1.25 15.77
N LEU A 181 -13.20 -1.92 16.49
CA LEU A 181 -14.10 -2.94 15.99
C LEU A 181 -15.54 -2.45 16.11
N ARG A 182 -16.38 -2.66 15.11
CA ARG A 182 -17.83 -2.39 15.20
C ARG A 182 -18.57 -3.70 15.42
N ALA A 183 -19.38 -3.78 16.47
CA ALA A 183 -20.21 -4.95 16.72
C ALA A 183 -21.34 -5.05 15.69
N ASN A 184 -21.50 -6.22 15.07
CA ASN A 184 -22.60 -6.50 14.14
C ASN A 184 -23.84 -7.04 14.86
N ARG A 185 -23.70 -7.44 16.13
CA ARG A 185 -24.70 -8.11 16.97
C ARG A 185 -24.44 -7.73 18.42
N ASP A 186 -25.35 -8.10 19.32
CA ASP A 186 -25.10 -8.00 20.76
C ASP A 186 -24.09 -9.07 21.16
N LEU A 187 -23.02 -8.65 21.83
CA LEU A 187 -21.87 -9.47 22.19
C LEU A 187 -21.61 -9.42 23.69
N LEU A 188 -21.23 -10.57 24.25
CA LEU A 188 -20.38 -10.62 25.44
C LEU A 188 -18.94 -10.72 24.95
N CYS A 189 -18.10 -9.76 25.32
CA CYS A 189 -16.69 -9.73 24.99
C CYS A 189 -15.84 -9.95 26.23
N ALA A 190 -14.63 -10.46 26.04
CA ALA A 190 -13.61 -10.46 27.08
C ALA A 190 -12.25 -10.09 26.49
N SER A 191 -11.51 -9.25 27.22
CA SER A 191 -10.16 -8.84 26.86
C SER A 191 -9.22 -9.13 28.01
N SER A 192 -8.04 -9.67 27.70
CA SER A 192 -6.95 -9.90 28.65
C SER A 192 -5.76 -9.01 28.29
N ALA A 193 -5.10 -8.42 29.29
CA ALA A 193 -3.74 -7.90 29.13
C ALA A 193 -2.78 -9.05 29.37
N CYS A 194 -2.13 -9.54 28.32
CA CYS A 194 -1.29 -10.73 28.39
C CYS A 194 -0.23 -10.65 29.51
N PRO A 195 -0.15 -11.66 30.41
CA PRO A 195 0.83 -11.68 31.50
C PRO A 195 2.24 -12.07 31.06
N ASP A 196 2.45 -12.46 29.81
CA ASP A 196 3.70 -13.09 29.39
C ASP A 196 4.91 -12.15 29.56
N ASP A 197 5.79 -12.52 30.48
CA ASP A 197 7.07 -11.86 30.75
C ASP A 197 8.28 -12.79 30.56
N ILE A 198 8.04 -14.02 30.11
CA ILE A 198 9.11 -15.03 29.92
C ILE A 198 9.66 -15.03 28.48
N ASP A 199 8.99 -14.34 27.56
CA ASP A 199 9.40 -14.19 26.16
C ASP A 199 9.13 -12.78 25.57
N ASN A 200 9.20 -12.66 24.23
CA ASN A 200 9.06 -11.40 23.51
C ASN A 200 7.68 -10.89 23.27
N ALA A 201 6.64 -11.67 23.51
CA ALA A 201 5.28 -11.29 23.18
C ALA A 201 4.96 -9.87 23.67
N ASN A 202 5.30 -9.56 24.92
CA ASN A 202 5.06 -8.25 25.55
C ASN A 202 6.33 -7.41 25.79
N GLY A 203 7.41 -7.65 25.03
CA GLY A 203 8.68 -6.95 25.24
C GLY A 203 9.25 -7.14 26.67
N TRP A 204 9.10 -8.34 27.25
CA TRP A 204 9.55 -8.71 28.61
C TRP A 204 8.88 -7.95 29.75
N ARG A 205 7.90 -7.08 29.45
CA ARG A 205 7.32 -6.20 30.46
C ARG A 205 5.84 -6.02 30.20
N PRO A 206 4.98 -6.90 30.74
CA PRO A 206 3.54 -6.70 30.72
C PRO A 206 3.14 -5.32 31.23
N THR A 207 2.30 -4.65 30.45
CA THR A 207 1.74 -3.33 30.70
C THR A 207 0.20 -3.37 30.60
N PRO A 208 -0.52 -2.37 31.14
CA PRO A 208 -1.97 -2.37 31.03
C PRO A 208 -2.42 -2.08 29.59
N ILE A 209 -3.62 -2.55 29.25
CA ILE A 209 -4.36 -2.12 28.07
C ILE A 209 -5.58 -1.30 28.48
N GLN A 210 -6.12 -0.53 27.54
CA GLN A 210 -7.37 0.18 27.71
C GLN A 210 -8.42 -0.35 26.73
N VAL A 211 -9.65 -0.55 27.20
CA VAL A 211 -10.80 -0.85 26.35
C VAL A 211 -11.80 0.30 26.46
N ARG A 212 -12.24 0.84 25.33
CA ARG A 212 -13.31 1.84 25.26
C ARG A 212 -14.45 1.34 24.40
N ILE A 213 -15.68 1.55 24.87
CA ILE A 213 -16.90 1.30 24.10
C ILE A 213 -17.46 2.65 23.64
N TYR A 214 -17.69 2.80 22.34
CA TYR A 214 -18.30 4.00 21.77
C TYR A 214 -19.75 3.75 21.34
N SER A 215 -20.55 4.82 21.42
CA SER A 215 -21.96 4.80 21.05
C SER A 215 -22.19 4.30 19.62
N ALA A 216 -23.29 3.58 19.40
CA ALA A 216 -23.74 3.19 18.06
C ALA A 216 -24.16 4.39 17.18
N GLU A 217 -24.34 5.57 17.79
CA GLU A 217 -24.60 6.83 17.09
C GLU A 217 -23.34 7.42 16.42
N GLU A 218 -22.15 6.94 16.81
CA GLU A 218 -20.90 7.35 16.20
C GLU A 218 -20.69 6.73 14.81
N SER A 219 -19.98 7.45 13.95
CA SER A 219 -19.57 6.96 12.64
C SER A 219 -18.08 7.21 12.46
N PHE A 220 -17.29 6.14 12.49
CA PHE A 220 -15.86 6.19 12.25
C PHE A 220 -15.54 5.71 10.83
N GLU A 221 -14.72 6.48 10.12
CA GLU A 221 -14.23 6.09 8.81
C GLU A 221 -13.34 4.85 8.90
N ARG A 222 -13.47 3.96 7.91
CA ARG A 222 -12.58 2.82 7.79
C ARG A 222 -11.17 3.30 7.48
N ALA A 223 -10.17 2.80 8.20
CA ALA A 223 -8.78 3.18 7.98
C ALA A 223 -7.78 2.11 8.42
N ILE A 224 -6.64 2.07 7.75
CA ILE A 224 -5.46 1.31 8.17
C ILE A 224 -4.39 2.30 8.57
N GLY A 225 -3.76 2.08 9.72
CA GLY A 225 -2.65 2.91 10.17
C GLY A 225 -1.37 2.55 9.43
N ARG A 226 -0.67 3.59 8.99
CA ARG A 226 0.61 3.47 8.31
C ARG A 226 1.62 4.44 8.89
N ARG A 227 2.85 3.99 9.05
CA ARG A 227 4.00 4.83 9.41
C ARG A 227 4.94 4.93 8.21
N ALA A 228 5.20 6.15 7.75
CA ALA A 228 6.06 6.40 6.58
C ALA A 228 7.52 5.96 6.81
N THR A 229 7.99 6.10 8.04
CA THR A 229 9.30 5.66 8.53
C THR A 229 9.13 5.07 9.93
N PRO A 230 10.12 4.32 10.46
CA PRO A 230 10.08 3.84 11.83
C PRO A 230 9.83 4.94 12.86
N ASP A 231 10.26 6.18 12.64
CA ASP A 231 10.07 7.25 13.63
C ASP A 231 8.84 8.13 13.36
N SER A 232 8.08 7.84 12.31
CA SER A 232 6.91 8.65 11.93
C SER A 232 5.71 8.38 12.85
N PRO A 233 4.89 9.40 13.15
CA PRO A 233 3.57 9.19 13.74
C PRO A 233 2.72 8.34 12.80
N VAL A 234 1.77 7.59 13.35
CA VAL A 234 0.82 6.82 12.55
C VAL A 234 -0.10 7.78 11.81
N ARG A 235 -0.37 7.46 10.55
CA ARG A 235 -1.35 8.14 9.71
C ARG A 235 -2.38 7.12 9.27
N LEU A 236 -3.64 7.47 9.45
CA LEU A 236 -4.76 6.65 8.98
C LEU A 236 -4.91 6.78 7.47
N THR A 237 -5.31 5.69 6.81
CA THR A 237 -5.79 5.73 5.43
C THR A 237 -6.91 6.77 5.30
N GLN A 238 -6.87 7.56 4.24
CA GLN A 238 -7.86 8.60 3.98
C GLN A 238 -8.55 8.42 2.62
N ALA A 239 -9.71 9.03 2.48
CA ALA A 239 -10.39 9.16 1.21
C ALA A 239 -9.63 10.14 0.29
N SER A 240 -9.61 9.83 -1.01
CA SER A 240 -9.33 10.82 -2.04
C SER A 240 -10.57 11.67 -2.30
N ALA A 241 -10.44 12.65 -3.20
CA ALA A 241 -11.55 13.48 -3.63
C ALA A 241 -12.56 12.74 -4.53
N PHE A 242 -12.22 11.50 -4.90
CA PHE A 242 -13.00 10.65 -5.80
C PHE A 242 -13.55 9.42 -5.08
N THR A 243 -13.10 9.13 -3.85
CA THR A 243 -13.48 7.92 -3.10
C THR A 243 -14.99 7.77 -2.97
N THR A 244 -15.74 8.83 -2.63
CA THR A 244 -17.22 8.75 -2.54
C THR A 244 -17.84 8.32 -3.86
N ALA A 245 -17.37 8.84 -4.99
CA ALA A 245 -17.87 8.47 -6.30
C ALA A 245 -17.47 7.03 -6.68
N ILE A 246 -16.24 6.63 -6.37
CA ILE A 246 -15.73 5.28 -6.58
C ILE A 246 -16.52 4.25 -5.79
N GLN A 247 -16.86 4.55 -4.53
CA GLN A 247 -17.64 3.70 -3.64
C GLN A 247 -19.06 3.44 -4.15
N THR A 248 -19.62 4.33 -4.98
CA THR A 248 -20.90 4.04 -5.66
C THR A 248 -20.81 2.96 -6.73
N LEU A 249 -19.59 2.62 -7.17
CA LEU A 249 -19.31 1.70 -8.27
C LEU A 249 -18.64 0.40 -7.82
N THR A 250 -18.00 0.38 -6.65
CA THR A 250 -17.32 -0.79 -6.10
C THR A 250 -17.06 -0.66 -4.59
N ASP A 251 -17.15 -1.77 -3.88
CA ASP A 251 -16.69 -1.92 -2.49
C ASP A 251 -15.30 -2.57 -2.40
N ASP A 252 -14.72 -2.98 -3.55
CA ASP A 252 -13.40 -3.64 -3.64
C ASP A 252 -12.28 -2.58 -3.62
N LEU A 253 -12.08 -1.99 -2.44
CA LEU A 253 -11.05 -1.00 -2.15
C LEU A 253 -9.87 -1.63 -1.41
N THR A 254 -8.67 -1.17 -1.73
CA THR A 254 -7.43 -1.50 -1.03
C THR A 254 -6.73 -0.23 -0.56
N GLU A 255 -5.92 -0.35 0.48
CA GLU A 255 -4.99 0.72 0.86
C GLU A 255 -3.84 0.76 -0.16
N TYR A 256 -3.54 1.96 -0.63
CA TYR A 256 -2.31 2.25 -1.34
C TYR A 256 -1.77 3.60 -0.91
N ASN A 257 -0.59 3.60 -0.29
CA ASN A 257 0.09 4.80 0.14
C ASN A 257 -0.80 5.74 0.98
N GLY A 258 -1.52 5.21 1.96
CA GLY A 258 -2.40 5.96 2.86
C GLY A 258 -3.69 6.46 2.22
N PHE A 259 -4.08 5.98 1.03
CA PHE A 259 -5.36 6.29 0.41
C PHE A 259 -6.15 5.03 0.06
N TRP A 260 -7.46 5.14 0.08
CA TRP A 260 -8.35 4.12 -0.48
C TRP A 260 -8.36 4.20 -2.01
N VAL A 261 -7.99 3.11 -2.68
CA VAL A 261 -8.02 2.98 -4.14
C VAL A 261 -8.82 1.75 -4.57
N ALA A 262 -9.47 1.81 -5.73
CA ALA A 262 -10.22 0.67 -6.26
C ALA A 262 -9.27 -0.40 -6.80
N ASN A 263 -9.41 -1.63 -6.31
CA ASN A 263 -8.69 -2.78 -6.84
C ASN A 263 -9.27 -3.20 -8.21
N ARG A 264 -10.60 -3.21 -8.30
CA ARG A 264 -11.41 -3.41 -9.52
C ARG A 264 -12.80 -2.81 -9.33
N PHE A 265 -13.50 -2.59 -10.43
CA PHE A 265 -14.91 -2.21 -10.47
C PHE A 265 -15.75 -3.45 -10.78
N THR A 266 -16.38 -4.02 -9.75
CA THR A 266 -17.04 -5.36 -9.78
C THR A 266 -18.06 -5.53 -10.90
N HIS A 267 -18.80 -4.47 -11.26
CA HIS A 267 -19.78 -4.50 -12.35
C HIS A 267 -19.17 -4.61 -13.75
N HIS A 268 -17.89 -4.21 -13.92
CA HIS A 268 -17.18 -4.30 -15.19
C HIS A 268 -16.27 -5.53 -15.25
N GLY A 269 -15.53 -5.77 -14.15
CA GLY A 269 -14.49 -6.78 -14.08
C GLY A 269 -13.20 -6.35 -14.81
N ILE A 270 -12.07 -6.90 -14.34
CA ILE A 270 -10.71 -6.55 -14.77
C ILE A 270 -10.54 -6.59 -16.30
N GLN A 271 -11.21 -7.54 -16.97
CA GLN A 271 -11.09 -7.70 -18.42
C GLN A 271 -11.77 -6.58 -19.20
N ALA A 272 -12.95 -6.12 -18.76
CA ALA A 272 -13.66 -5.03 -19.42
C ALA A 272 -12.94 -3.70 -19.18
N GLU A 273 -12.43 -3.47 -17.98
CA GLU A 273 -11.60 -2.30 -17.64
C GLU A 273 -10.35 -2.22 -18.52
N TYR A 274 -9.65 -3.36 -18.68
CA TYR A 274 -8.48 -3.48 -19.54
C TYR A 274 -8.79 -3.13 -21.00
N TRP A 275 -9.87 -3.69 -21.58
CA TRP A 275 -10.23 -3.41 -22.97
C TRP A 275 -10.73 -1.97 -23.15
N ALA A 276 -11.41 -1.40 -22.15
CA ALA A 276 -11.75 0.03 -22.17
C ALA A 276 -10.50 0.90 -22.27
N LEU A 277 -9.46 0.62 -21.48
CA LEU A 277 -8.18 1.32 -21.56
C LEU A 277 -7.52 1.19 -22.94
N ARG A 278 -7.44 -0.04 -23.49
CA ARG A 278 -6.70 -0.31 -24.74
C ARG A 278 -7.42 0.19 -26.00
N GLU A 279 -8.74 0.09 -26.04
CA GLU A 279 -9.53 0.36 -27.25
C GLU A 279 -10.25 1.70 -27.20
N ARG A 280 -10.52 2.22 -26.00
CA ARG A 280 -11.39 3.38 -25.80
C ARG A 280 -10.75 4.40 -24.86
N VAL A 281 -11.22 4.48 -23.63
CA VAL A 281 -10.71 5.37 -22.60
C VAL A 281 -11.12 4.86 -21.22
N ALA A 282 -10.21 5.02 -20.27
CA ALA A 282 -10.40 4.66 -18.88
C ALA A 282 -10.00 5.79 -17.93
N LEU A 283 -10.63 5.84 -16.76
CA LEU A 283 -10.43 6.85 -15.72
C LEU A 283 -9.91 6.20 -14.43
N MET A 284 -8.79 6.66 -13.90
CA MET A 284 -8.17 6.11 -12.70
C MET A 284 -7.85 7.19 -11.67
N ASP A 285 -8.04 6.88 -10.39
CA ASP A 285 -7.58 7.72 -9.29
C ASP A 285 -6.10 7.45 -8.96
N LEU A 286 -5.27 8.49 -9.07
CA LEU A 286 -3.84 8.47 -8.75
C LEU A 286 -3.50 9.41 -7.58
N SER A 287 -4.50 9.81 -6.79
CA SER A 287 -4.33 10.74 -5.67
C SER A 287 -3.32 10.25 -4.63
N ALA A 288 -3.16 8.93 -4.52
CA ALA A 288 -2.19 8.26 -3.64
C ALA A 288 -0.72 8.61 -3.93
N LEU A 289 -0.38 9.07 -5.15
CA LEU A 289 0.98 9.53 -5.47
C LEU A 289 1.36 10.75 -4.62
N ARG A 290 2.64 10.83 -4.24
CA ARG A 290 3.17 11.88 -3.37
C ARG A 290 3.56 13.11 -4.15
N LYS A 291 2.99 14.26 -3.79
CA LYS A 291 3.35 15.56 -4.36
C LYS A 291 4.13 16.38 -3.36
N PHE A 292 5.22 16.98 -3.82
CA PHE A 292 6.06 17.89 -3.06
C PHE A 292 6.27 19.17 -3.85
N GLU A 293 5.91 20.31 -3.28
CA GLU A 293 6.30 21.63 -3.80
C GLU A 293 7.73 21.93 -3.37
N ILE A 294 8.53 22.38 -4.34
CA ILE A 294 9.94 22.72 -4.18
C ILE A 294 10.09 24.14 -4.71
N THR A 295 10.22 25.10 -3.80
CA THR A 295 10.26 26.52 -4.14
C THR A 295 11.47 27.23 -3.57
N GLY A 296 11.90 28.30 -4.23
CA GLY A 296 13.00 29.17 -3.79
C GLY A 296 14.19 29.20 -4.74
N VAL A 297 15.12 30.11 -4.47
CA VAL A 297 16.25 30.44 -5.36
C VAL A 297 17.15 29.24 -5.65
N ASP A 298 17.25 28.28 -4.71
CA ASP A 298 18.06 27.07 -4.85
C ASP A 298 17.26 25.81 -5.24
N ALA A 299 15.98 25.96 -5.63
CA ALA A 299 15.13 24.81 -5.99
C ALA A 299 15.73 23.98 -7.13
N LEU A 300 16.19 24.65 -8.20
CA LEU A 300 16.86 23.97 -9.32
C LEU A 300 18.18 23.32 -8.89
N SER A 301 18.96 24.00 -8.03
CA SER A 301 20.23 23.48 -7.50
C SER A 301 20.02 22.18 -6.71
N LEU A 302 18.99 22.14 -5.86
CA LEU A 302 18.60 20.93 -5.12
C LEU A 302 18.23 19.80 -6.10
N LEU A 303 17.34 20.07 -7.05
CA LEU A 303 16.86 19.08 -8.02
C LEU A 303 17.98 18.57 -8.93
N GLN A 304 18.88 19.44 -9.40
CA GLN A 304 20.06 19.05 -10.14
C GLN A 304 21.01 18.18 -9.32
N TRP A 305 21.06 18.35 -8.00
CA TRP A 305 21.90 17.51 -7.16
C TRP A 305 21.27 16.15 -6.83
N THR A 306 19.95 16.11 -6.61
CA THR A 306 19.25 14.90 -6.11
C THR A 306 18.74 13.98 -7.19
N PHE A 307 18.35 14.51 -8.37
CA PHE A 307 17.89 13.69 -9.49
C PHE A 307 19.03 13.28 -10.42
N SER A 308 18.94 12.06 -10.95
CA SER A 308 19.84 11.58 -12.00
C SER A 308 19.61 12.28 -13.35
N ARG A 309 18.44 12.89 -13.55
CA ARG A 309 18.04 13.61 -14.76
C ARG A 309 18.56 15.06 -14.77
N ASP A 310 18.72 15.63 -15.95
CA ASP A 310 19.11 17.04 -16.14
C ASP A 310 17.86 17.94 -16.17
N VAL A 311 17.47 18.42 -15.00
CA VAL A 311 16.28 19.25 -14.74
C VAL A 311 16.45 20.66 -15.31
N ALA A 312 17.69 21.15 -15.45
CA ALA A 312 17.97 22.48 -16.01
C ALA A 312 17.54 22.66 -17.47
N LYS A 313 17.22 21.55 -18.17
CA LYS A 313 16.69 21.57 -19.53
C LYS A 313 15.18 21.76 -19.61
N LEU A 314 14.48 21.72 -18.48
CA LEU A 314 13.05 21.95 -18.44
C LEU A 314 12.73 23.42 -18.64
N ALA A 315 11.91 23.71 -19.64
CA ALA A 315 11.20 24.97 -19.71
C ALA A 315 9.96 24.95 -18.80
N ILE A 316 9.47 26.13 -18.41
CA ILE A 316 8.18 26.26 -17.71
C ILE A 316 7.08 25.59 -18.55
N GLY A 317 6.20 24.82 -17.89
CA GLY A 317 5.17 24.01 -18.56
C GLY A 317 5.66 22.65 -19.05
N GLN A 318 6.92 22.27 -18.77
CA GLN A 318 7.45 20.94 -19.04
C GLN A 318 7.64 20.12 -17.77
N SER A 319 7.61 18.81 -17.95
CA SER A 319 7.89 17.83 -16.92
C SER A 319 8.92 16.81 -17.41
N VAL A 320 9.57 16.10 -16.50
CA VAL A 320 10.49 15.02 -16.85
C VAL A 320 10.43 13.91 -15.84
N TYR A 321 10.47 12.67 -16.32
CA TYR A 321 10.68 11.51 -15.48
C TYR A 321 12.17 11.37 -15.11
N GLY A 322 12.44 11.07 -13.85
CA GLY A 322 13.78 10.82 -13.34
C GLY A 322 13.74 9.99 -12.06
N CYS A 323 14.91 9.73 -11.48
CA CYS A 323 15.01 9.00 -10.23
C CYS A 323 15.90 9.73 -9.22
N LEU A 324 15.55 9.57 -7.95
CA LEU A 324 16.34 9.91 -6.78
C LEU A 324 17.27 8.75 -6.46
N LEU A 325 18.51 9.05 -6.12
CA LEU A 325 19.53 8.04 -5.85
C LEU A 325 20.11 8.21 -4.46
N ASN A 326 20.54 7.09 -3.88
CA ASN A 326 21.43 7.09 -2.73
C ASN A 326 22.91 7.21 -3.20
N PRO A 327 23.86 7.48 -2.30
CA PRO A 327 25.28 7.61 -2.67
C PRO A 327 25.90 6.36 -3.33
N HIS A 328 25.29 5.18 -3.15
CA HIS A 328 25.73 3.92 -3.76
C HIS A 328 25.12 3.67 -5.14
N GLY A 329 24.33 4.61 -5.67
CA GLY A 329 23.71 4.52 -6.98
C GLY A 329 22.42 3.69 -7.02
N GLY A 330 21.91 3.25 -5.87
CA GLY A 330 20.60 2.61 -5.75
C GLY A 330 19.45 3.63 -5.78
N MET A 331 18.30 3.21 -6.31
CA MET A 331 17.13 4.05 -6.49
C MET A 331 16.36 4.24 -5.18
N VAL A 332 16.30 5.47 -4.68
CA VAL A 332 15.48 5.83 -3.50
C VAL A 332 14.01 5.93 -3.89
N ASP A 333 13.75 6.58 -5.02
CA ASP A 333 12.43 6.65 -5.65
C ASP A 333 12.57 7.06 -7.12
N ASP A 334 11.49 6.94 -7.88
CA ASP A 334 11.34 7.51 -9.21
C ASP A 334 10.14 8.46 -9.26
N GLY A 335 9.92 9.11 -10.40
CA GLY A 335 8.75 9.94 -10.62
C GLY A 335 9.00 11.13 -11.53
N ILE A 336 8.08 12.09 -11.51
CA ILE A 336 8.01 13.19 -12.47
C ILE A 336 8.24 14.52 -11.78
N VAL A 337 9.18 15.32 -12.30
CA VAL A 337 9.43 16.69 -11.88
C VAL A 337 8.78 17.64 -12.88
N PHE A 338 7.91 18.52 -12.39
CA PHE A 338 7.21 19.57 -13.13
C PHE A 338 7.91 20.92 -12.91
N CYS A 339 8.19 21.66 -13.98
CA CYS A 339 8.70 23.04 -13.93
C CYS A 339 7.53 24.02 -14.03
N LEU A 340 7.02 24.49 -12.88
CA LEU A 340 5.85 25.37 -12.76
C LEU A 340 6.21 26.86 -12.92
N GLY A 341 7.46 27.21 -12.62
CA GLY A 341 8.02 28.56 -12.75
C GLY A 341 9.53 28.54 -12.56
N GLU A 342 10.20 29.69 -12.68
CA GLU A 342 11.66 29.78 -12.58
C GLU A 342 12.24 29.20 -11.28
N GLN A 343 11.51 29.37 -10.18
CA GLN A 343 11.87 28.92 -8.84
C GLN A 343 10.77 28.08 -8.19
N HIS A 344 9.92 27.45 -9.02
CA HIS A 344 8.79 26.66 -8.54
C HIS A 344 8.71 25.35 -9.32
N TYR A 345 8.93 24.26 -8.60
CA TYR A 345 8.85 22.91 -9.12
C TYR A 345 7.90 22.07 -8.27
N ARG A 346 7.32 21.05 -8.89
CA ARG A 346 6.59 20.00 -8.18
C ARG A 346 7.19 18.65 -8.51
N TYR A 347 7.54 17.88 -7.49
CA TYR A 347 7.92 16.49 -7.65
C TYR A 347 6.73 15.59 -7.31
N VAL A 348 6.33 14.73 -8.25
CA VAL A 348 5.36 13.67 -8.05
C VAL A 348 6.09 12.33 -8.02
N GLY A 349 6.18 11.72 -6.83
CA GLY A 349 6.82 10.42 -6.59
C GLY A 349 5.90 9.44 -5.87
N ASN A 350 6.46 8.37 -5.33
CA ASN A 350 5.72 7.30 -4.66
C ASN A 350 5.95 7.28 -3.13
N CYS A 351 7.12 7.70 -2.67
CA CYS A 351 7.56 7.49 -1.29
C CYS A 351 7.36 8.71 -0.37
N ASP A 352 6.78 8.50 0.82
CA ASP A 352 6.65 9.53 1.86
C ASP A 352 8.01 10.06 2.36
N SER A 353 9.01 9.17 2.42
CA SER A 353 10.37 9.46 2.89
C SER A 353 11.15 10.43 1.98
N ASN A 354 10.67 10.68 0.76
CA ASN A 354 11.31 11.62 -0.18
C ASN A 354 11.44 13.02 0.38
N LEU A 355 10.43 13.50 1.12
CA LEU A 355 10.48 14.84 1.72
C LEU A 355 11.64 14.93 2.71
N SER A 356 11.75 13.95 3.62
CA SER A 356 12.82 13.89 4.62
C SER A 356 14.20 13.77 3.96
N TRP A 357 14.29 13.00 2.88
CA TRP A 357 15.51 12.88 2.07
C TRP A 357 15.91 14.23 1.45
N LEU A 358 15.00 14.90 0.74
CA LEU A 358 15.25 16.21 0.13
C LEU A 358 15.61 17.27 1.18
N GLN A 359 14.93 17.28 2.33
CA GLN A 359 15.22 18.18 3.46
C GLN A 359 16.59 17.92 4.09
N LYS A 360 17.00 16.65 4.21
CA LYS A 360 18.36 16.30 4.67
C LYS A 360 19.40 16.85 3.72
N VAL A 361 19.23 16.65 2.42
CA VAL A 361 20.16 17.11 1.39
C VAL A 361 20.23 18.64 1.33
N ALA A 362 19.09 19.33 1.37
CA ALA A 362 19.04 20.80 1.38
C ALA A 362 19.81 21.40 2.56
N ARG A 363 19.63 20.83 3.77
CA ARG A 363 20.39 21.24 4.98
C ARG A 363 21.89 20.98 4.84
N GLN A 364 22.29 19.80 4.37
CA GLN A 364 23.70 19.44 4.20
C GLN A 364 24.44 20.35 3.21
N ARG A 365 23.72 20.91 2.24
CA ARG A 365 24.27 21.80 1.22
C ARG A 365 23.99 23.28 1.46
N SER A 366 23.39 23.63 2.61
CA SER A 366 23.02 25.00 2.98
C SER A 366 22.21 25.73 1.90
N LEU A 367 21.27 25.02 1.25
CA LEU A 367 20.45 25.56 0.17
C LEU A 367 19.23 26.32 0.72
N SER A 368 18.90 27.46 0.13
CA SER A 368 17.71 28.25 0.42
C SER A 368 16.52 27.77 -0.42
N VAL A 369 15.81 26.78 0.12
CA VAL A 369 14.69 26.11 -0.56
C VAL A 369 13.62 25.72 0.47
N THR A 370 12.36 25.96 0.10
CA THR A 370 11.19 25.51 0.84
C THR A 370 10.69 24.20 0.23
N LEU A 371 10.55 23.18 1.06
CA LEU A 371 10.05 21.86 0.70
C LEU A 371 8.75 21.59 1.46
N ARG A 372 7.66 21.40 0.74
CA ARG A 372 6.33 21.23 1.35
C ARG A 372 5.58 20.05 0.72
N PRO A 373 5.02 19.12 1.51
CA PRO A 373 4.12 18.11 0.97
C PRO A 373 2.81 18.79 0.51
N SER A 374 2.31 18.42 -0.67
CA SER A 374 1.09 18.98 -1.26
C SER A 374 0.10 17.91 -1.73
N SER A 375 0.29 16.64 -1.33
CA SER A 375 -0.62 15.55 -1.69
C SER A 375 -2.07 15.75 -1.24
N HIS A 376 -2.30 16.50 -0.14
CA HIS A 376 -3.63 16.83 0.37
C HIS A 376 -4.29 17.99 -0.37
N GLU A 377 -3.53 18.77 -1.16
CA GLU A 377 -4.05 19.89 -1.96
C GLU A 377 -4.27 19.50 -3.42
N TRP A 378 -3.53 18.49 -3.89
CA TRP A 378 -3.55 18.05 -5.29
C TRP A 378 -3.89 16.58 -5.40
N HIS A 379 -5.16 16.31 -5.68
CA HIS A 379 -5.64 15.01 -6.10
C HIS A 379 -5.61 14.93 -7.63
N ASN A 380 -5.49 13.74 -8.20
CA ASN A 380 -5.38 13.61 -9.64
C ASN A 380 -6.07 12.36 -10.20
N LEU A 381 -6.71 12.55 -11.35
CA LEU A 381 -7.26 11.48 -12.17
C LEU A 381 -6.41 11.29 -13.42
N ALA A 382 -6.14 10.04 -13.78
CA ALA A 382 -5.57 9.68 -15.06
C ALA A 382 -6.69 9.29 -16.04
N LEU A 383 -6.85 10.08 -17.10
CA LEU A 383 -7.72 9.79 -18.24
C LEU A 383 -6.86 9.21 -19.36
N GLN A 384 -6.89 7.90 -19.55
CA GLN A 384 -5.95 7.15 -20.39
C GLN A 384 -6.68 6.30 -21.43
N GLY A 385 -6.12 6.19 -22.63
CA GLY A 385 -6.69 5.47 -23.76
C GLY A 385 -6.78 6.34 -25.03
N PRO A 386 -6.90 5.73 -26.22
CA PRO A 386 -6.87 6.41 -27.51
C PRO A 386 -7.95 7.50 -27.68
N LEU A 387 -9.08 7.40 -26.97
CA LEU A 387 -10.19 8.36 -27.05
C LEU A 387 -10.13 9.48 -25.98
N SER A 388 -9.13 9.45 -25.08
CA SER A 388 -8.97 10.44 -24.00
C SER A 388 -8.92 11.89 -24.49
N ARG A 389 -8.18 12.13 -25.58
CA ARG A 389 -8.07 13.45 -26.23
C ARG A 389 -9.42 13.96 -26.73
N GLY A 390 -10.25 13.07 -27.28
CA GLY A 390 -11.59 13.42 -27.79
C GLY A 390 -12.50 13.97 -26.70
N ILE A 391 -12.44 13.37 -25.50
CA ILE A 391 -13.16 13.87 -24.33
C ILE A 391 -12.66 15.26 -23.96
N LEU A 392 -11.35 15.44 -23.74
CA LEU A 392 -10.82 16.72 -23.26
C LEU A 392 -11.05 17.86 -24.26
N ARG A 393 -10.95 17.60 -25.57
CA ARG A 393 -11.31 18.60 -26.61
C ARG A 393 -12.72 19.17 -26.43
N SER A 394 -13.66 18.38 -25.90
CA SER A 394 -15.06 18.79 -25.78
C SER A 394 -15.38 19.60 -24.52
N ILE A 395 -14.55 19.54 -23.48
CA ILE A 395 -14.87 20.11 -22.16
C ILE A 395 -13.74 20.91 -21.51
N ALA A 396 -12.51 20.80 -22.01
CA ALA A 396 -11.36 21.50 -21.45
C ALA A 396 -11.19 22.87 -22.11
N ASP A 397 -11.00 23.88 -21.27
CA ASP A 397 -10.68 25.25 -21.65
C ASP A 397 -9.33 25.59 -21.02
N LEU A 398 -8.27 25.69 -21.84
CA LEU A 398 -6.91 25.94 -21.38
C LEU A 398 -6.65 27.44 -21.36
N ASP A 399 -5.90 27.92 -20.36
CA ASP A 399 -5.50 29.33 -20.29
C ASP A 399 -4.65 29.72 -21.51
N GLN A 400 -3.89 28.77 -22.05
CA GLN A 400 -3.04 28.94 -23.23
C GLN A 400 -3.03 27.68 -24.10
N GLY A 401 -3.23 27.88 -25.41
CA GLY A 401 -3.22 26.81 -26.41
C GLY A 401 -4.45 25.90 -26.36
N THR A 402 -4.36 24.74 -27.02
CA THR A 402 -5.42 23.72 -27.01
C THR A 402 -4.89 22.38 -26.53
N ILE A 403 -5.80 21.44 -26.26
CA ILE A 403 -5.45 20.05 -25.90
C ILE A 403 -4.62 19.36 -27.00
N ASP A 404 -4.78 19.77 -28.26
CA ASP A 404 -4.04 19.21 -29.40
C ASP A 404 -2.58 19.69 -29.44
N ASP A 405 -2.33 20.89 -28.94
CA ASP A 405 -1.00 21.48 -28.87
C ASP A 405 -0.19 20.93 -27.69
N LEU A 406 -0.85 20.28 -26.73
CA LEU A 406 -0.21 19.76 -25.52
C LEU A 406 0.67 18.56 -25.86
N GLY A 407 1.97 18.80 -25.98
CA GLY A 407 2.99 17.78 -26.26
C GLY A 407 3.23 16.80 -25.10
N TYR A 408 3.78 15.62 -25.40
CA TYR A 408 4.13 14.62 -24.39
C TYR A 408 5.12 15.20 -23.35
N PHE A 409 4.91 14.91 -22.06
CA PHE A 409 5.65 15.51 -20.94
C PHE A 409 5.52 17.05 -20.85
N ARG A 410 4.47 17.64 -21.42
CA ARG A 410 4.07 19.03 -21.15
C ARG A 410 2.76 19.06 -20.37
N PHE A 411 2.54 20.16 -19.67
CA PHE A 411 1.30 20.41 -18.95
C PHE A 411 0.79 21.84 -19.20
N ALA A 412 -0.50 22.02 -19.01
CA ALA A 412 -1.16 23.32 -19.11
C ALA A 412 -2.12 23.51 -17.92
N VAL A 413 -2.33 24.76 -17.54
CA VAL A 413 -3.36 25.16 -16.58
C VAL A 413 -4.61 25.57 -17.37
N GLY A 414 -5.77 25.30 -16.79
CA GLY A 414 -7.05 25.67 -17.36
C GLY A 414 -8.19 25.19 -16.48
N LYS A 415 -9.29 24.83 -17.10
CA LYS A 415 -10.50 24.36 -16.43
C LYS A 415 -11.22 23.30 -17.25
N ILE A 416 -11.90 22.39 -16.55
CA ILE A 416 -12.95 21.55 -17.13
C ILE A 416 -14.28 22.19 -16.75
N GLN A 417 -14.93 22.86 -17.70
CA GLN A 417 -16.04 23.79 -17.40
C GLN A 417 -15.63 24.82 -16.32
N ASP A 418 -16.20 24.78 -15.12
CA ASP A 418 -15.92 25.71 -14.02
C ASP A 418 -14.96 25.13 -12.96
N VAL A 419 -14.34 23.96 -13.22
CA VAL A 419 -13.40 23.30 -12.30
C VAL A 419 -11.95 23.60 -12.73
N PRO A 420 -11.18 24.38 -11.95
CA PRO A 420 -9.77 24.63 -12.25
C PRO A 420 -8.95 23.35 -12.18
N VAL A 421 -8.11 23.11 -13.20
CA VAL A 421 -7.26 21.93 -13.29
C VAL A 421 -5.88 22.26 -13.87
N LEU A 422 -4.89 21.46 -13.50
CA LEU A 422 -3.65 21.33 -14.27
C LEU A 422 -3.73 20.01 -15.06
N ILE A 423 -3.59 20.09 -16.38
CA ILE A 423 -3.65 18.93 -17.27
C ILE A 423 -2.24 18.61 -17.76
N SER A 424 -1.74 17.46 -17.38
CA SER A 424 -0.43 16.93 -17.80
C SER A 424 -0.60 15.86 -18.86
N ARG A 425 0.15 15.91 -19.96
CA ARG A 425 0.21 14.80 -20.92
C ARG A 425 1.25 13.76 -20.48
N THR A 426 0.91 13.08 -19.40
CA THR A 426 1.64 11.97 -18.76
C THR A 426 0.70 10.79 -18.50
N GLY A 427 1.26 9.63 -18.18
CA GLY A 427 0.47 8.43 -17.91
C GLY A 427 1.33 7.22 -17.56
N TYR A 428 0.69 6.24 -16.92
CA TYR A 428 1.33 5.03 -16.40
C TYR A 428 0.77 3.73 -17.02
N THR A 429 0.22 3.81 -18.24
CA THR A 429 -0.52 2.72 -18.91
C THR A 429 0.08 2.28 -20.25
N GLY A 430 1.01 3.05 -20.80
CA GLY A 430 1.49 2.87 -22.18
C GLY A 430 0.51 3.34 -23.26
N GLU A 431 -0.58 4.01 -22.89
CA GLU A 431 -1.54 4.62 -23.82
C GLU A 431 -1.33 6.13 -23.97
N LEU A 432 -1.97 6.72 -24.99
CA LEU A 432 -2.24 8.14 -24.99
C LEU A 432 -3.09 8.48 -23.75
N GLY A 433 -2.76 9.58 -23.06
CA GLY A 433 -3.58 10.03 -21.95
C GLY A 433 -3.07 11.27 -21.28
N TYR A 434 -3.82 11.67 -20.26
CA TYR A 434 -3.61 12.88 -19.50
C TYR A 434 -3.83 12.61 -18.00
N GLU A 435 -3.12 13.35 -17.16
CA GLU A 435 -3.36 13.43 -15.72
C GLU A 435 -3.91 14.81 -15.38
N LEU A 436 -5.08 14.83 -14.73
CA LEU A 436 -5.79 16.04 -14.35
C LEU A 436 -5.66 16.24 -12.84
N PHE A 437 -4.86 17.23 -12.44
CA PHE A 437 -4.66 17.62 -11.04
C PHE A 437 -5.70 18.66 -10.64
N VAL A 438 -6.33 18.46 -9.48
CA VAL A 438 -7.45 19.28 -8.98
C VAL A 438 -7.38 19.42 -7.46
N HIS A 439 -7.94 20.51 -6.94
CA HIS A 439 -8.17 20.65 -5.50
C HIS A 439 -9.22 19.63 -5.03
N PRO A 440 -9.06 18.98 -3.87
CA PRO A 440 -9.97 17.93 -3.42
C PRO A 440 -11.44 18.36 -3.36
N ASP A 441 -11.72 19.59 -2.94
CA ASP A 441 -13.09 20.13 -2.84
C ASP A 441 -13.86 20.13 -4.18
N ARG A 442 -13.16 20.06 -5.31
CA ARG A 442 -13.76 20.02 -6.66
C ARG A 442 -13.64 18.64 -7.33
N GLY A 443 -13.09 17.64 -6.65
CA GLY A 443 -12.84 16.33 -7.26
C GLY A 443 -14.11 15.55 -7.62
N ALA A 444 -15.12 15.55 -6.75
CA ALA A 444 -16.40 14.91 -7.04
C ALA A 444 -17.09 15.52 -8.28
N GLU A 445 -16.98 16.84 -8.44
CA GLU A 445 -17.48 17.55 -9.61
C GLU A 445 -16.69 17.19 -10.87
N LEU A 446 -15.34 17.19 -10.80
CA LEU A 446 -14.48 16.78 -11.91
C LEU A 446 -14.80 15.35 -12.38
N TRP A 447 -14.94 14.41 -11.43
CA TRP A 447 -15.33 13.03 -11.73
C TRP A 447 -16.63 12.99 -12.51
N ARG A 448 -17.68 13.65 -12.02
CA ARG A 448 -19.00 13.70 -12.68
C ARG A 448 -18.89 14.28 -14.10
N LEU A 449 -18.15 15.36 -14.28
CA LEU A 449 -17.98 16.01 -15.59
C LEU A 449 -17.26 15.10 -16.59
N LEU A 450 -16.18 14.46 -16.18
CA LEU A 450 -15.44 13.49 -17.01
C LEU A 450 -16.31 12.29 -17.36
N MET A 451 -16.99 11.69 -16.38
CA MET A 451 -17.90 10.57 -16.61
C MET A 451 -19.05 10.94 -17.54
N GLN A 452 -19.61 12.14 -17.43
CA GLN A 452 -20.68 12.62 -18.31
C GLN A 452 -20.20 12.83 -19.74
N ALA A 453 -19.08 13.55 -19.92
CA ALA A 453 -18.50 13.82 -21.24
C ALA A 453 -17.93 12.55 -21.90
N GLY A 454 -17.53 11.57 -21.09
CA GLY A 454 -17.00 10.29 -21.54
C GLY A 454 -18.05 9.27 -21.97
N LYS A 455 -19.35 9.49 -21.71
CA LYS A 455 -20.42 8.55 -22.10
C LYS A 455 -20.41 8.19 -23.59
N PRO A 456 -20.30 9.15 -24.55
CA PRO A 456 -20.25 8.84 -25.98
C PRO A 456 -18.99 8.06 -26.39
N PHE A 457 -17.96 8.04 -25.55
CA PHE A 457 -16.69 7.33 -25.75
C PHE A 457 -16.60 6.04 -24.93
N GLU A 458 -17.70 5.66 -24.26
CA GLU A 458 -17.78 4.51 -23.34
C GLU A 458 -16.68 4.50 -22.27
N LEU A 459 -16.41 5.68 -21.70
CA LEU A 459 -15.46 5.84 -20.60
C LEU A 459 -15.81 4.90 -19.45
N SER A 460 -14.82 4.13 -19.01
CA SER A 460 -14.95 3.20 -17.88
C SER A 460 -13.93 3.53 -16.78
N PRO A 461 -14.28 3.39 -15.50
CA PRO A 461 -13.28 3.51 -14.44
C PRO A 461 -12.30 2.32 -14.48
N LEU A 462 -11.06 2.52 -14.03
CA LEU A 462 -9.96 1.54 -14.07
C LEU A 462 -9.44 1.28 -12.66
N GLY A 463 -9.42 0.01 -12.24
CA GLY A 463 -8.82 -0.41 -10.97
C GLY A 463 -7.34 -0.78 -11.08
N MET A 464 -6.70 -0.95 -9.92
CA MET A 464 -5.27 -1.28 -9.79
C MET A 464 -4.89 -2.57 -10.53
N LEU A 465 -5.75 -3.59 -10.57
CA LEU A 465 -5.42 -4.87 -11.22
C LEU A 465 -5.29 -4.74 -12.74
N ALA A 466 -6.17 -3.96 -13.37
CA ALA A 466 -6.10 -3.71 -14.80
C ALA A 466 -4.93 -2.76 -15.14
N LEU A 467 -4.64 -1.78 -14.26
CA LEU A 467 -3.45 -0.94 -14.37
C LEU A 467 -2.16 -1.78 -14.32
N ASP A 468 -2.05 -2.73 -13.38
CA ASP A 468 -0.83 -3.53 -13.21
C ASP A 468 -0.53 -4.36 -14.48
N ARG A 469 -1.56 -4.86 -15.16
CA ARG A 469 -1.37 -5.47 -16.50
C ARG A 469 -0.80 -4.47 -17.49
N ALA A 470 -1.43 -3.30 -17.57
CA ALA A 470 -1.09 -2.31 -18.59
C ALA A 470 0.33 -1.75 -18.41
N ARG A 471 0.75 -1.52 -17.17
CA ARG A 471 2.09 -1.02 -16.84
C ARG A 471 3.17 -2.07 -17.11
N ILE A 472 2.91 -3.35 -16.84
CA ILE A 472 3.85 -4.45 -17.15
C ILE A 472 4.02 -4.59 -18.67
N GLU A 473 2.92 -4.56 -19.41
CA GLU A 473 2.95 -4.57 -20.88
C GLU A 473 3.80 -3.42 -21.44
N ALA A 474 3.72 -2.24 -20.83
CA ALA A 474 4.47 -1.04 -21.22
C ALA A 474 5.91 -0.98 -20.64
N GLY A 475 6.33 -1.97 -19.84
CA GLY A 475 7.65 -2.01 -19.20
C GLY A 475 7.88 -0.89 -18.18
N LEU A 476 6.82 -0.47 -17.47
CA LEU A 476 6.86 0.59 -16.47
C LEU A 476 7.12 0.02 -15.06
N LEU A 477 7.97 0.70 -14.31
CA LEU A 477 8.53 0.21 -13.05
C LEU A 477 7.60 0.43 -11.88
N ALA A 478 7.53 -0.54 -10.96
CA ALA A 478 6.92 -0.37 -9.65
C ALA A 478 7.98 -0.49 -8.53
N ALA A 479 7.99 0.48 -7.61
CA ALA A 479 8.86 0.45 -6.43
C ALA A 479 8.58 -0.82 -5.58
N GLY A 480 9.64 -1.46 -5.07
CA GLY A 480 9.57 -2.75 -4.37
C GLY A 480 9.42 -3.96 -5.29
N ARG A 481 9.35 -3.77 -6.61
CA ARG A 481 9.29 -4.85 -7.60
C ARG A 481 10.49 -4.78 -8.54
N GLU A 482 10.54 -3.75 -9.36
CA GLU A 482 11.61 -3.55 -10.35
C GLU A 482 12.84 -2.88 -9.74
N PHE A 483 12.65 -2.12 -8.65
CA PHE A 483 13.75 -1.46 -7.95
C PHE A 483 13.46 -1.29 -6.46
N ASP A 484 14.54 -1.14 -5.73
CA ASP A 484 14.66 -0.72 -4.34
C ASP A 484 15.95 0.11 -4.20
N ASP A 485 16.32 0.47 -2.98
CA ASP A 485 17.53 1.24 -2.68
C ASP A 485 18.84 0.45 -2.89
N LEU A 486 18.77 -0.82 -3.28
CA LEU A 486 19.91 -1.65 -3.69
C LEU A 486 19.99 -1.82 -5.22
N THR A 487 18.99 -1.34 -5.95
CA THR A 487 18.88 -1.51 -7.40
C THR A 487 19.23 -0.22 -8.13
N SER A 488 20.21 -0.25 -9.03
CA SER A 488 20.55 0.91 -9.85
C SER A 488 19.58 1.14 -11.03
N PRO A 489 19.51 2.36 -11.60
CA PRO A 489 18.73 2.64 -12.81
C PRO A 489 19.09 1.77 -14.02
N TYR A 490 20.33 1.25 -14.08
CA TYR A 490 20.75 0.34 -15.14
C TYR A 490 20.14 -1.06 -14.96
N GLN A 491 20.14 -1.57 -13.73
CA GLN A 491 19.48 -2.83 -13.38
C GLN A 491 17.97 -2.75 -13.57
N ALA A 492 17.37 -1.58 -13.32
CA ALA A 492 15.94 -1.34 -13.48
C ALA A 492 15.50 -1.01 -14.92
N GLY A 493 16.43 -0.91 -15.89
CA GLY A 493 16.08 -0.67 -17.30
C GLY A 493 15.75 0.78 -17.67
N ILE A 494 16.04 1.74 -16.79
CA ILE A 494 15.81 3.18 -17.02
C ILE A 494 17.13 3.95 -17.16
N SER A 495 18.12 3.34 -17.81
CA SER A 495 19.42 3.98 -18.12
C SER A 495 19.26 5.32 -18.85
N TRP A 496 18.21 5.47 -19.65
CA TRP A 496 17.83 6.68 -20.36
C TRP A 496 17.47 7.85 -19.45
N ALA A 497 17.14 7.61 -18.17
CA ALA A 497 16.86 8.64 -17.17
C ALA A 497 18.14 9.23 -16.55
N VAL A 498 19.29 8.58 -16.70
CA VAL A 498 20.56 8.99 -16.08
C VAL A 498 21.34 9.95 -16.99
N ALA A 499 21.52 11.18 -16.56
CA ALA A 499 22.28 12.21 -17.27
C ALA A 499 23.73 12.28 -16.78
N LEU A 500 24.56 11.28 -17.10
CA LEU A 500 25.99 11.24 -16.72
C LEU A 500 26.81 12.46 -17.16
N LYS A 501 26.35 13.20 -18.18
CA LYS A 501 27.00 14.44 -18.64
C LYS A 501 26.87 15.60 -17.66
N LYS A 502 25.97 15.53 -16.67
CA LYS A 502 25.90 16.52 -15.59
C LYS A 502 27.24 16.57 -14.86
N PRO A 503 27.71 17.74 -14.39
CA PRO A 503 28.97 17.82 -13.66
C PRO A 503 29.02 16.84 -12.49
N ASP A 504 27.97 16.82 -11.67
CA ASP A 504 27.84 15.90 -10.54
C ASP A 504 26.36 15.76 -10.10
N PHE A 505 26.05 14.70 -9.35
CA PHE A 505 24.78 14.41 -8.66
C PHE A 505 24.96 13.22 -7.70
N ILE A 506 24.06 13.06 -6.73
CA ILE A 506 24.14 11.95 -5.76
C ILE A 506 24.17 10.60 -6.48
N GLY A 507 25.18 9.78 -6.18
CA GLY A 507 25.34 8.45 -6.75
C GLY A 507 26.01 8.40 -8.13
N LYS A 508 26.38 9.54 -8.74
CA LYS A 508 27.02 9.57 -10.07
C LYS A 508 28.27 8.69 -10.15
N ALA A 509 29.21 8.84 -9.21
CA ALA A 509 30.45 8.07 -9.21
C ALA A 509 30.20 6.55 -9.10
N ALA A 510 29.24 6.14 -8.28
CA ALA A 510 28.84 4.74 -8.17
C ALA A 510 28.21 4.23 -9.48
N LEU A 511 27.33 5.03 -10.11
CA LEU A 511 26.76 4.70 -11.41
C LEU A 511 27.79 4.60 -12.53
N GLU A 512 28.84 5.41 -12.52
CA GLU A 512 29.94 5.30 -13.50
C GLU A 512 30.63 3.94 -13.39
N GLN A 513 30.85 3.43 -12.17
CA GLN A 513 31.41 2.09 -11.94
C GLN A 513 30.42 0.98 -12.32
N ILE A 514 29.16 1.09 -11.88
CA ILE A 514 28.13 0.08 -12.17
C ILE A 514 27.89 -0.02 -13.68
N LYS A 515 27.94 1.09 -14.42
CA LYS A 515 27.76 1.09 -15.88
C LYS A 515 28.80 0.24 -16.61
N LEU A 516 30.02 0.14 -16.10
CA LEU A 516 31.08 -0.67 -16.72
C LEU A 516 30.79 -2.17 -16.59
N ARG A 517 30.20 -2.58 -15.46
CA ARG A 517 29.92 -3.99 -15.13
C ARG A 517 28.64 -4.09 -14.29
N PRO A 518 27.44 -3.95 -14.90
CA PRO A 518 26.19 -4.05 -14.15
C PRO A 518 26.00 -5.51 -13.70
N PRO A 519 25.63 -5.75 -12.42
CA PRO A 519 25.46 -7.12 -11.93
C PRO A 519 24.27 -7.83 -12.57
N PHE A 520 23.21 -7.08 -12.87
CA PHE A 520 22.02 -7.53 -13.58
C PHE A 520 21.52 -6.40 -14.50
N VAL A 521 20.73 -6.76 -15.50
CA VAL A 521 20.06 -5.82 -16.41
C VAL A 521 18.59 -6.22 -16.60
N ALA A 522 17.72 -5.23 -16.79
CA ALA A 522 16.30 -5.47 -17.01
C ALA A 522 16.03 -5.99 -18.43
N VAL A 523 15.19 -7.02 -18.52
CA VAL A 523 14.68 -7.60 -19.76
C VAL A 523 13.18 -7.85 -19.68
N GLY A 524 12.53 -7.89 -20.83
CA GLY A 524 11.22 -8.53 -20.94
C GLY A 524 11.39 -10.02 -21.23
N LEU A 525 10.45 -10.83 -20.79
CA LEU A 525 10.37 -12.26 -21.09
C LEU A 525 8.98 -12.59 -21.64
N VAL A 526 8.92 -13.41 -22.68
CA VAL A 526 7.68 -14.01 -23.18
C VAL A 526 7.72 -15.49 -22.83
N LEU A 527 6.83 -15.94 -21.95
CA LEU A 527 6.80 -17.32 -21.46
C LEU A 527 6.02 -18.21 -22.42
N GLU A 528 6.44 -19.47 -22.52
CA GLU A 528 5.66 -20.50 -23.19
C GLU A 528 4.42 -20.88 -22.37
N GLY A 529 3.25 -20.82 -22.99
CA GLY A 529 1.96 -21.11 -22.35
C GLY A 529 1.31 -19.90 -21.67
N ASN A 530 0.30 -20.18 -20.85
CA ASN A 530 -0.59 -19.17 -20.25
C ASN A 530 -0.37 -18.97 -18.75
N GLU A 531 0.62 -19.64 -18.16
CA GLU A 531 0.90 -19.51 -16.74
C GLU A 531 1.69 -18.25 -16.45
N VAL A 532 1.30 -17.55 -15.39
CA VAL A 532 1.90 -16.27 -15.01
C VAL A 532 2.94 -16.53 -13.95
N ALA A 533 4.18 -16.08 -14.20
CA ALA A 533 5.23 -16.12 -13.21
C ALA A 533 4.91 -15.22 -12.01
N SER A 534 5.59 -15.42 -10.89
CA SER A 534 5.47 -14.58 -9.70
C SER A 534 6.74 -13.80 -9.43
N HIS A 535 6.63 -12.66 -8.74
CA HIS A 535 7.79 -11.90 -8.28
C HIS A 535 8.76 -12.79 -7.48
N GLY A 536 10.05 -12.65 -7.76
CA GLY A 536 11.11 -13.41 -7.09
C GLY A 536 11.37 -14.80 -7.68
N GLN A 537 10.55 -15.29 -8.61
CA GLN A 537 10.85 -16.55 -9.30
C GLN A 537 12.16 -16.47 -10.07
N ALA A 538 12.99 -17.50 -9.91
CA ALA A 538 14.32 -17.52 -10.48
C ALA A 538 14.30 -17.76 -12.00
N VAL A 539 15.25 -17.16 -12.69
CA VAL A 539 15.53 -17.36 -14.12
C VAL A 539 16.81 -18.19 -14.25
N TYR A 540 16.82 -19.12 -15.19
CA TYR A 540 17.88 -20.10 -15.44
C TYR A 540 18.26 -20.09 -16.92
N PRO A 541 19.52 -20.41 -17.27
CA PRO A 541 19.81 -20.83 -18.63
C PRO A 541 19.06 -22.12 -18.94
N VAL A 542 18.78 -22.30 -20.23
CA VAL A 542 18.21 -23.53 -20.76
C VAL A 542 19.03 -24.75 -20.36
N GLY A 543 18.42 -25.70 -19.66
CA GLY A 543 19.04 -26.98 -19.28
C GLY A 543 19.95 -26.94 -18.05
N ASP A 544 20.39 -25.76 -17.60
CA ASP A 544 21.29 -25.62 -16.45
C ASP A 544 20.54 -25.48 -15.12
N ARG A 545 21.23 -25.68 -14.00
CA ARG A 545 20.62 -25.61 -12.65
C ARG A 545 20.96 -24.35 -11.87
N TRP A 546 21.95 -23.55 -12.29
CA TRP A 546 22.30 -22.30 -11.63
C TRP A 546 21.38 -21.15 -12.06
N ARG A 547 21.12 -20.22 -11.13
CA ARG A 547 20.27 -19.05 -11.37
C ARG A 547 21.08 -17.95 -12.05
N ILE A 548 20.46 -17.26 -13.00
CA ILE A 548 21.03 -16.10 -13.71
C ILE A 548 20.24 -14.82 -13.47
N GLY A 549 19.13 -14.89 -12.74
CA GLY A 549 18.27 -13.75 -12.54
C GLY A 549 16.99 -14.08 -11.79
N LYS A 550 16.08 -13.11 -11.77
CA LYS A 550 14.75 -13.23 -11.16
C LYS A 550 13.70 -12.44 -11.93
N VAL A 551 12.47 -12.93 -11.92
CA VAL A 551 11.28 -12.19 -12.35
C VAL A 551 10.97 -11.09 -11.33
N THR A 552 10.73 -9.87 -11.81
CA THR A 552 10.33 -8.73 -10.97
C THR A 552 8.83 -8.49 -11.00
N SER A 553 8.22 -8.54 -12.19
CA SER A 553 6.77 -8.46 -12.37
C SER A 553 6.33 -9.34 -13.54
N ALA A 554 5.12 -9.86 -13.50
CA ALA A 554 4.61 -10.71 -14.56
C ALA A 554 3.09 -10.63 -14.64
N THR A 555 2.57 -10.84 -15.84
CA THR A 555 1.13 -10.84 -16.09
C THR A 555 0.78 -11.70 -17.29
N PHE A 556 -0.48 -12.10 -17.38
CA PHE A 556 -1.03 -12.57 -18.65
C PHE A 556 -1.52 -11.35 -19.43
N SER A 557 -0.93 -11.11 -20.60
CA SER A 557 -1.32 -10.02 -21.50
C SER A 557 -2.47 -10.49 -22.41
N PRO A 558 -3.69 -9.94 -22.28
CA PRO A 558 -4.82 -10.31 -23.14
C PRO A 558 -4.58 -9.92 -24.60
N ILE A 559 -3.99 -8.74 -24.86
CA ILE A 559 -3.76 -8.26 -26.23
C ILE A 559 -2.69 -9.06 -26.96
N LEU A 560 -1.67 -9.53 -26.25
CA LEU A 560 -0.63 -10.39 -26.82
C LEU A 560 -1.04 -11.87 -26.79
N ASN A 561 -2.06 -12.22 -26.00
CA ASN A 561 -2.48 -13.59 -25.69
C ASN A 561 -1.28 -14.46 -25.26
N ARG A 562 -0.48 -13.94 -24.33
CA ARG A 562 0.76 -14.55 -23.82
C ARG A 562 1.00 -14.16 -22.37
N SER A 563 1.62 -15.05 -21.62
CA SER A 563 2.25 -14.69 -20.35
C SER A 563 3.56 -13.94 -20.60
N ILE A 564 3.69 -12.77 -19.97
CA ILE A 564 4.87 -11.92 -20.09
C ILE A 564 5.41 -11.60 -18.70
N ALA A 565 6.70 -11.30 -18.64
CA ALA A 565 7.36 -10.87 -17.41
C ALA A 565 8.39 -9.78 -17.68
N MET A 566 8.62 -8.93 -16.68
CA MET A 566 9.83 -8.14 -16.52
C MET A 566 10.77 -8.93 -15.59
N ALA A 567 12.05 -8.95 -15.91
CA ALA A 567 13.05 -9.68 -15.14
C ALA A 567 14.37 -8.93 -15.08
N GLN A 568 15.18 -9.25 -14.07
CA GLN A 568 16.56 -8.84 -13.97
C GLN A 568 17.45 -10.07 -14.16
N VAL A 569 18.30 -10.06 -15.19
CA VAL A 569 19.16 -11.18 -15.57
C VAL A 569 20.61 -10.74 -15.72
N ALA A 570 21.54 -11.69 -15.61
CA ALA A 570 22.95 -11.44 -15.86
C ALA A 570 23.15 -10.91 -17.30
N PRO A 571 24.02 -9.92 -17.54
CA PRO A 571 24.12 -9.21 -18.83
C PRO A 571 24.31 -10.12 -20.05
N GLU A 572 25.03 -11.22 -19.90
CA GLU A 572 25.31 -12.21 -20.95
C GLU A 572 24.06 -12.96 -21.45
N PHE A 573 22.96 -12.94 -20.70
CA PHE A 573 21.67 -13.54 -21.08
C PHE A 573 20.63 -12.51 -21.54
N ALA A 574 21.01 -11.23 -21.66
CA ALA A 574 20.06 -10.15 -21.93
C ALA A 574 19.80 -9.88 -23.42
N GLN A 575 20.49 -10.59 -24.32
CA GLN A 575 20.31 -10.41 -25.76
C GLN A 575 18.90 -10.83 -26.20
N LEU A 576 18.24 -10.00 -27.01
CA LEU A 576 16.93 -10.32 -27.58
C LEU A 576 16.97 -11.64 -28.34
N GLY A 577 15.94 -12.47 -28.14
CA GLY A 577 15.85 -13.82 -28.70
C GLY A 577 16.61 -14.90 -27.93
N THR A 578 17.33 -14.54 -26.86
CA THR A 578 17.94 -15.55 -25.97
C THR A 578 16.85 -16.38 -25.29
N GLU A 579 17.01 -17.69 -25.32
CA GLU A 579 16.13 -18.62 -24.62
C GLU A 579 16.60 -18.82 -23.18
N VAL A 580 15.66 -18.74 -22.23
CA VAL A 580 15.86 -18.97 -20.80
C VAL A 580 14.74 -19.85 -20.24
N GLU A 581 14.88 -20.26 -18.99
CA GLU A 581 13.86 -21.00 -18.23
C GLU A 581 13.44 -20.22 -16.98
N VAL A 582 12.13 -20.03 -16.79
CA VAL A 582 11.56 -19.44 -15.57
C VAL A 582 11.13 -20.56 -14.64
N GLY A 583 11.63 -20.54 -13.41
CA GLY A 583 11.25 -21.49 -12.37
C GLY A 583 9.85 -21.21 -11.83
N LEU A 584 8.90 -22.12 -12.07
CA LEU A 584 7.58 -22.07 -11.46
C LEU A 584 7.54 -22.97 -10.21
N MET A 585 6.57 -22.76 -9.32
CA MET A 585 6.47 -23.48 -8.04
C MET A 585 7.76 -23.29 -7.20
N ASP A 586 8.53 -24.35 -6.95
CA ASP A 586 9.83 -24.33 -6.27
C ASP A 586 11.01 -23.97 -7.20
N GLY A 587 10.74 -23.79 -8.49
CA GLY A 587 11.73 -23.50 -9.54
C GLY A 587 12.64 -24.68 -9.93
N MET A 588 12.46 -25.84 -9.31
CA MET A 588 13.28 -27.04 -9.51
C MET A 588 12.49 -28.17 -10.17
N LYS A 589 11.25 -28.40 -9.72
CA LYS A 589 10.35 -29.39 -10.32
C LYS A 589 9.79 -28.95 -11.65
N ARG A 590 9.54 -27.65 -11.78
CA ARG A 590 8.88 -27.09 -12.95
C ARG A 590 9.57 -25.84 -13.43
N ARG A 591 9.87 -25.84 -14.72
CA ARG A 591 10.44 -24.71 -15.44
C ARG A 591 9.73 -24.55 -16.76
N VAL A 592 9.47 -23.30 -17.12
CA VAL A 592 8.81 -22.95 -18.37
C VAL A 592 9.81 -22.17 -19.21
N ARG A 593 9.90 -22.50 -20.50
CA ARG A 593 10.76 -21.76 -21.42
C ARG A 593 10.23 -20.35 -21.61
N ALA A 594 11.15 -19.41 -21.80
CA ALA A 594 10.83 -18.04 -22.12
C ALA A 594 11.87 -17.45 -23.05
N THR A 595 11.42 -16.59 -23.96
CA THR A 595 12.30 -15.85 -24.87
C THR A 595 12.53 -14.44 -24.33
N VAL A 596 13.78 -14.00 -24.31
CA VAL A 596 14.17 -12.64 -23.94
C VAL A 596 13.70 -11.64 -25.01
N GLY A 597 12.94 -10.65 -24.58
CA GLY A 597 12.37 -9.58 -25.40
C GLY A 597 12.69 -8.19 -24.85
N THR A 598 12.13 -7.16 -25.49
CA THR A 598 12.20 -5.79 -24.99
C THR A 598 11.47 -5.66 -23.66
N LEU A 599 11.92 -4.75 -22.79
CA LEU A 599 11.31 -4.55 -21.47
C LEU A 599 9.81 -4.22 -21.55
N ALA A 600 9.42 -3.40 -22.53
CA ALA A 600 8.02 -3.25 -22.93
C ALA A 600 7.67 -4.37 -23.93
N ALA A 601 6.74 -5.24 -23.56
CA ALA A 601 6.27 -6.32 -24.43
C ALA A 601 5.24 -5.82 -25.46
N TYR A 602 4.50 -4.75 -25.13
CA TYR A 602 3.50 -4.12 -26.00
C TYR A 602 3.92 -2.68 -26.33
N ASP A 603 3.78 -2.31 -27.60
CA ASP A 603 4.18 -1.01 -28.16
C ASP A 603 5.57 -0.50 -27.68
N PRO A 604 6.66 -1.27 -27.88
CA PRO A 604 7.99 -0.90 -27.40
C PRO A 604 8.54 0.42 -27.99
N THR A 605 8.00 0.88 -29.13
CA THR A 605 8.37 2.16 -29.76
C THR A 605 7.64 3.36 -29.12
N LYS A 606 6.67 3.08 -28.23
CA LYS A 606 5.77 4.05 -27.59
C LYS A 606 5.00 4.88 -28.60
N SER A 607 4.55 4.26 -29.69
CA SER A 607 3.81 4.92 -30.76
C SER A 607 2.45 5.42 -30.29
N ARG A 608 1.76 4.67 -29.42
CA ARG A 608 0.43 5.02 -28.88
C ARG A 608 0.49 6.17 -27.91
N VAL A 609 1.50 6.20 -27.04
CA VAL A 609 1.73 7.32 -26.10
C VAL A 609 2.01 8.64 -26.84
N LYS A 610 2.74 8.56 -27.97
CA LYS A 610 3.15 9.71 -28.78
C LYS A 610 2.11 10.16 -29.81
N ALA A 611 1.05 9.38 -30.03
CA ALA A 611 0.00 9.64 -31.02
C ALA A 611 -0.79 10.93 -30.76
#